data_AF-A0A819STL1-F1
#
_entry.id   AF-A0A819STL1-F1
#
_cell.length_a   1.000
_cell.length_b   1.000
_cell.length_c   1.000
_cell.angle_alpha   90.00
_cell.angle_beta   90.00
_cell.angle_gamma   90.00
#
_symmetry.space_group_name_H-M   'P 1'
#
loop_
_entity.id
_entity.type
_entity.pdbx_description
1 polymer ?
#
loop_
_entity_poly.entity_id
_entity_poly.type
_entity_poly.pdbx_seq_one_letter_code
_entity_poly.pdbx_strand_id
1 'polypeptide(L)'
;MNHFILRFRKIYVTSSKTIPSVISRQELKSLLQAPPCEISVLETDFGKQPETDFQAAHIPKAQYFDQLECTTPTDFIPRGLPDVQYFGEYLTRLGVSNTAHIVLYDRSPTGFLAFSRAWLVFQTRDVKNLSILNGGFHKWTKDIN
;
A
#
# COMPACT_ATOMS: atom_id res chain seq x y z
N MET A 1 -20.83 -25.78 -48.17
CA MET A 1 -19.58 -25.94 -47.41
C MET A 1 -19.22 -24.59 -46.80
N ASN A 2 -19.35 -24.47 -45.47
CA ASN A 2 -19.21 -23.22 -44.73
C ASN A 2 -17.75 -22.75 -44.68
N HIS A 3 -17.48 -21.51 -45.07
CA HIS A 3 -16.17 -20.87 -44.98
C HIS A 3 -16.04 -20.22 -43.59
N PHE A 4 -15.19 -20.77 -42.72
CA PHE A 4 -14.87 -20.23 -41.40
C PHE A 4 -13.82 -19.12 -41.56
N ILE A 5 -14.20 -17.86 -41.31
CA ILE A 5 -13.26 -16.74 -41.22
C ILE A 5 -12.71 -16.68 -39.79
N LEU A 6 -11.43 -17.02 -39.61
CA LEU A 6 -10.71 -16.81 -38.35
C LEU A 6 -10.45 -15.31 -38.16
N ARG A 7 -11.24 -14.67 -37.29
CA ARG A 7 -10.94 -13.31 -36.79
C ARG A 7 -9.88 -13.41 -35.70
N PHE A 8 -8.63 -13.11 -36.05
CA PHE A 8 -7.59 -12.89 -35.06
C PHE A 8 -7.91 -11.61 -34.27
N ARG A 9 -8.26 -11.74 -32.98
CA ARG A 9 -8.34 -10.60 -32.06
C ARG A 9 -6.92 -10.10 -31.83
N LYS A 10 -6.62 -8.89 -32.29
CA LYS A 10 -5.42 -8.12 -31.95
C LYS A 10 -5.36 -8.00 -30.42
N ILE A 11 -4.40 -8.67 -29.78
CA ILE A 11 -4.13 -8.49 -28.36
C ILE A 11 -3.41 -7.14 -28.23
N TYR A 12 -4.11 -6.12 -27.73
CA TYR A 12 -3.47 -4.88 -27.34
C TYR A 12 -2.74 -5.14 -26.02
N VAL A 13 -1.40 -5.12 -26.03
CA VAL A 13 -0.63 -4.92 -24.80
C VAL A 13 -0.88 -3.48 -24.39
N THR A 14 -1.83 -3.25 -23.49
CA THR A 14 -2.01 -1.96 -22.86
C THR A 14 -0.74 -1.66 -22.07
N SER A 15 -0.04 -0.58 -22.44
CA SER A 15 1.07 -0.03 -21.65
C SER A 15 0.56 0.22 -20.23
N SER A 16 0.87 -0.68 -19.30
CA SER A 16 0.57 -0.47 -17.89
C SER A 16 1.37 0.74 -17.43
N LYS A 17 0.68 1.82 -17.08
CA LYS A 17 1.30 3.03 -16.53
C LYS A 17 2.05 2.64 -15.25
N THR A 18 3.38 2.72 -15.28
CA THR A 18 4.21 2.46 -14.11
C THR A 18 4.01 3.56 -13.08
N ILE A 19 3.57 3.21 -11.87
CA ILE A 19 3.42 4.18 -10.77
C ILE A 19 4.79 4.33 -10.07
N PRO A 20 5.28 5.55 -9.83
CA PRO A 20 6.57 5.77 -9.16
C PRO A 20 6.61 5.23 -7.73
N SER A 21 7.80 4.89 -7.22
CA SER A 21 7.99 4.45 -5.82
C SER A 21 7.70 5.52 -4.78
N VAL A 22 7.67 6.80 -5.18
CA VAL A 22 7.28 7.93 -4.32
C VAL A 22 6.27 8.76 -5.09
N ILE A 23 5.09 8.99 -4.51
CA ILE A 23 4.00 9.74 -5.13
C ILE A 23 3.61 10.96 -4.29
N SER A 24 3.13 12.00 -4.97
CA SER A 24 2.60 13.21 -4.35
C SER A 24 1.15 13.02 -3.88
N ARG A 25 0.68 13.97 -3.06
CA ARG A 25 -0.73 14.10 -2.68
C ARG A 25 -1.67 14.15 -3.89
N GLN A 26 -1.29 14.87 -4.96
CA GLN A 26 -2.14 15.04 -6.14
C GLN A 26 -2.27 13.75 -6.95
N GLU A 27 -1.17 13.00 -7.05
CA GLU A 27 -1.17 11.68 -7.66
C GLU A 27 -2.02 10.71 -6.83
N LEU A 28 -1.87 10.69 -5.51
CA LEU A 28 -2.71 9.87 -4.63
C LEU A 28 -4.21 10.24 -4.75
N LYS A 29 -4.56 11.54 -4.80
CA LYS A 29 -5.95 11.98 -5.05
C LYS A 29 -6.51 11.44 -6.37
N SER A 30 -5.67 11.33 -7.40
CA SER A 30 -6.06 10.76 -8.69
C SER A 30 -6.25 9.24 -8.60
N LEU A 31 -5.35 8.55 -7.90
CA LEU A 31 -5.42 7.10 -7.68
C LEU A 31 -6.62 6.69 -6.82
N LEU A 32 -7.02 7.49 -5.83
CA LEU A 32 -8.18 7.23 -4.98
C LEU A 32 -9.53 7.22 -5.71
N GLN A 33 -9.57 7.67 -6.97
CA GLN A 33 -10.74 7.55 -7.84
C GLN A 33 -10.92 6.14 -8.41
N ALA A 34 -9.87 5.32 -8.38
CA ALA A 34 -9.91 3.93 -8.81
C ALA A 34 -10.69 3.04 -7.81
N PRO A 35 -11.15 1.85 -8.25
CA PRO A 35 -11.72 0.84 -7.37
C PRO A 35 -10.73 0.40 -6.27
N PRO A 36 -11.21 0.05 -5.05
CA PRO A 36 -10.34 -0.38 -3.95
C PRO A 36 -9.47 -1.61 -4.24
N CYS A 37 -9.87 -2.48 -5.17
CA CYS A 37 -9.07 -3.65 -5.56
C CYS A 37 -7.85 -3.30 -6.44
N GLU A 38 -7.80 -2.10 -7.00
CA GLU A 38 -6.69 -1.60 -7.81
C GLU A 38 -5.69 -0.80 -6.96
N ILE A 39 -6.17 -0.10 -5.92
CA ILE A 39 -5.36 0.76 -5.06
C ILE A 39 -5.68 0.49 -3.59
N SER A 40 -4.64 0.16 -2.81
CA SER A 40 -4.73 0.02 -1.35
C SER A 40 -3.83 1.04 -0.67
N VAL A 41 -4.38 1.82 0.26
CA VAL A 41 -3.62 2.81 1.03
C VAL A 41 -3.45 2.29 2.44
N LEU A 42 -2.23 2.26 2.96
CA LEU A 42 -1.92 1.74 4.28
C LEU A 42 -1.25 2.81 5.13
N GLU A 43 -1.83 3.10 6.29
CA GLU A 43 -1.15 3.88 7.32
C GLU A 43 -0.29 2.96 8.16
N THR A 44 1.00 3.25 8.23
CA THR A 44 1.98 2.41 8.93
C THR A 44 2.58 3.16 10.13
N ASP A 45 1.82 4.02 10.80
CA ASP A 45 2.38 4.75 11.95
C ASP A 45 2.67 3.83 13.15
N PHE A 46 3.76 4.10 13.87
CA PHE A 46 4.18 3.34 15.05
C PHE A 46 4.29 4.22 16.30
N GLY A 47 3.58 5.36 16.35
CA GLY A 47 3.58 6.31 17.45
C GLY A 47 3.07 5.73 18.79
N LYS A 48 2.73 6.62 19.74
CA LYS A 48 2.26 6.19 21.06
C LYS A 48 0.88 5.52 21.03
N GLN A 49 -0.02 6.00 20.19
CA GLN A 49 -1.41 5.53 20.05
C GLN A 49 -1.84 5.51 18.58
N PRO A 50 -1.13 4.77 17.71
CA PRO A 50 -1.27 4.89 16.27
C PRO A 50 -2.66 4.47 15.77
N GLU A 51 -3.27 3.44 16.37
CA GLU A 51 -4.63 3.03 16.01
C GLU A 51 -5.68 4.10 16.39
N THR A 52 -5.56 4.70 17.58
CA THR A 52 -6.44 5.80 18.01
C THR A 52 -6.30 7.01 17.08
N ASP A 53 -5.07 7.39 16.73
CA ASP A 53 -4.79 8.49 15.83
C ASP A 53 -5.34 8.21 14.41
N PHE A 54 -5.23 6.97 13.94
CA PHE A 54 -5.82 6.49 12.70
C PHE A 54 -7.35 6.61 12.71
N GLN A 55 -8.01 6.08 13.75
CA GLN A 55 -9.46 6.16 13.90
C GLN A 55 -9.97 7.60 13.96
N ALA A 56 -9.21 8.51 14.58
CA ALA A 56 -9.57 9.92 14.70
C ALA A 56 -9.57 10.65 13.34
N ALA A 57 -8.58 10.40 12.48
CA ALA A 57 -8.54 10.96 11.13
C ALA A 57 -7.49 10.23 10.29
N HIS A 58 -7.82 9.74 9.09
CA HIS A 58 -6.88 9.07 8.18
C HIS A 58 -7.15 9.47 6.72
N ILE A 59 -6.28 9.05 5.78
CA ILE A 59 -6.54 9.25 4.35
C ILE A 59 -7.77 8.42 3.94
N PRO A 60 -8.72 8.94 3.14
CA PRO A 60 -9.90 8.17 2.74
C PRO A 60 -9.54 6.82 2.14
N LYS A 61 -10.29 5.78 2.54
CA LYS A 61 -10.08 4.36 2.14
C LYS A 61 -8.77 3.74 2.65
N ALA A 62 -7.98 4.45 3.45
CA ALA A 62 -6.80 3.85 4.05
C ALA A 62 -7.19 2.79 5.07
N GLN A 63 -6.31 1.82 5.26
CA GLN A 63 -6.38 0.81 6.31
C GLN A 63 -5.21 0.99 7.26
N TYR A 64 -5.43 0.71 8.54
CA TYR A 64 -4.36 0.69 9.53
C TYR A 64 -3.52 -0.58 9.38
N PHE A 65 -2.23 -0.43 9.17
CA PHE A 65 -1.27 -1.54 9.14
C PHE A 65 -0.49 -1.54 10.46
N ASP A 66 -0.87 -2.47 11.35
CA ASP A 66 -0.17 -2.69 12.61
C ASP A 66 1.18 -3.40 12.36
N GLN A 67 2.24 -2.62 12.51
CA GLN A 67 3.61 -3.11 12.34
C GLN A 67 4.05 -4.10 13.42
N LEU A 68 3.38 -4.12 14.57
CA LEU A 68 3.64 -5.03 15.67
C LEU A 68 2.89 -6.36 15.48
N GLU A 69 1.67 -6.30 14.94
CA GLU A 69 0.89 -7.50 14.60
C GLU A 69 1.47 -8.24 13.39
N CYS A 70 1.92 -7.51 12.36
CA CYS A 70 2.51 -8.10 11.16
C CYS A 70 3.99 -8.49 11.40
N THR A 71 4.24 -9.39 12.35
CA THR A 71 5.56 -9.93 12.72
C THR A 71 5.51 -11.46 12.86
N THR A 72 6.66 -12.12 12.65
CA THR A 72 6.89 -13.51 13.10
C THR A 72 8.00 -13.45 14.16
N PRO A 73 7.68 -13.55 15.45
CA PRO A 73 8.67 -13.48 16.52
C PRO A 73 9.50 -14.77 16.61
N THR A 74 10.75 -14.62 17.06
CA THR A 74 11.61 -15.72 17.50
C THR A 74 12.16 -15.38 18.88
N ASP A 75 12.78 -16.36 19.56
CA ASP A 75 13.39 -16.17 20.89
C ASP A 75 14.40 -15.00 20.93
N PHE A 76 15.06 -14.72 19.80
CA PHE A 76 16.07 -13.66 19.70
C PHE A 76 15.58 -12.40 18.98
N ILE A 77 14.49 -12.50 18.22
CA ILE A 77 13.97 -11.42 17.37
C ILE A 77 12.46 -11.27 17.62
N PRO A 78 12.04 -10.46 18.61
CA PRO A 78 10.63 -10.28 18.95
C PRO A 78 9.79 -9.62 17.85
N ARG A 79 10.43 -8.93 16.89
CA ARG A 79 9.76 -8.21 15.79
C ARG A 79 10.33 -8.63 14.43
N GLY A 80 10.45 -9.95 14.24
CA GLY A 80 10.98 -10.56 13.02
C GLY A 80 10.13 -10.29 11.78
N LEU A 81 10.72 -10.59 10.61
CA LEU A 81 10.03 -10.50 9.33
C LEU A 81 8.92 -11.56 9.25
N PRO A 82 7.72 -11.22 8.75
CA PRO A 82 6.49 -11.95 9.08
C PRO A 82 6.14 -13.14 8.18
N ASP A 83 6.97 -14.16 7.93
CA ASP A 83 6.71 -15.26 6.97
C ASP A 83 5.99 -14.89 5.63
N VAL A 84 5.83 -15.81 4.68
CA VAL A 84 5.12 -15.46 3.43
C VAL A 84 3.62 -15.63 3.60
N GLN A 85 3.22 -16.75 4.19
CA GLN A 85 1.81 -17.09 4.40
C GLN A 85 1.13 -16.09 5.35
N TYR A 86 1.73 -15.84 6.52
CA TYR A 86 1.16 -14.94 7.51
C TYR A 86 1.03 -13.51 6.98
N PHE A 87 2.05 -13.00 6.27
CA PHE A 87 1.96 -11.70 5.60
C PHE A 87 0.78 -11.61 4.61
N GLY A 88 0.58 -12.64 3.78
CA GLY A 88 -0.53 -12.69 2.82
C GLY A 88 -1.91 -12.74 3.51
N GLU A 89 -2.05 -13.55 4.55
CA GLU A 89 -3.27 -13.63 5.37
C GLU A 89 -3.56 -12.29 6.07
N TYR A 90 -2.52 -11.64 6.61
CA TYR A 90 -2.61 -10.33 7.24
C TYR A 90 -3.15 -9.28 6.26
N LEU A 91 -2.56 -9.18 5.06
CA LEU A 91 -3.02 -8.25 4.03
C LEU A 91 -4.45 -8.56 3.56
N THR A 92 -4.82 -9.84 3.46
CA THR A 92 -6.18 -10.25 3.09
C THR A 92 -7.20 -9.80 4.15
N ARG A 93 -6.87 -9.90 5.45
CA ARG A 93 -7.73 -9.39 6.54
C ARG A 93 -7.90 -7.86 6.47
N LEU A 94 -6.88 -7.13 6.04
CA LEU A 94 -6.97 -5.69 5.79
C LEU A 94 -7.76 -5.35 4.51
N GLY A 95 -8.15 -6.32 3.70
CA GLY A 95 -8.86 -6.10 2.44
C GLY A 95 -7.95 -5.69 1.27
N VAL A 96 -6.64 -5.94 1.38
CA VAL A 96 -5.66 -5.66 0.32
C VAL A 96 -5.64 -6.80 -0.68
N SER A 97 -5.87 -6.48 -1.95
CA SER A 97 -5.77 -7.46 -3.04
C SER A 97 -4.31 -7.72 -3.41
N ASN A 98 -3.99 -8.96 -3.82
CA ASN A 98 -2.65 -9.33 -4.28
C ASN A 98 -2.21 -8.63 -5.58
N THR A 99 -3.16 -8.07 -6.33
CA THR A 99 -2.91 -7.27 -7.54
C THR A 99 -2.98 -5.76 -7.29
N ALA A 100 -3.36 -5.32 -6.09
CA ALA A 100 -3.47 -3.90 -5.80
C ALA A 100 -2.10 -3.23 -5.85
N HIS A 101 -2.09 -1.97 -6.28
CA HIS A 101 -0.95 -1.11 -6.04
C HIS A 101 -1.07 -0.50 -4.64
N ILE A 102 -0.03 -0.69 -3.84
CA ILE A 102 0.00 -0.35 -2.42
C ILE A 102 0.67 1.01 -2.25
N VAL A 103 0.03 1.89 -1.49
CA VAL A 103 0.58 3.19 -1.09
C VAL A 103 0.75 3.22 0.42
N LEU A 104 1.99 3.33 0.88
CA LEU A 104 2.32 3.48 2.29
C LEU A 104 2.40 4.96 2.68
N TYR A 105 1.94 5.30 3.87
CA TYR A 105 2.19 6.58 4.51
C TYR A 105 2.27 6.45 6.03
N ASP A 106 2.84 7.46 6.68
CA ASP A 106 2.86 7.56 8.14
C ASP A 106 2.54 8.98 8.62
N ARG A 107 2.54 9.18 9.94
CA ARG A 107 2.30 10.49 10.58
C ARG A 107 3.57 11.17 11.09
N SER A 108 4.74 10.62 10.78
CA SER A 108 5.98 11.21 11.25
C SER A 108 6.13 12.65 10.73
N PRO A 109 6.77 13.56 11.49
CA PRO A 109 6.89 14.96 11.07
C PRO A 109 7.59 15.15 9.71
N THR A 110 8.51 14.25 9.37
CA THR A 110 9.17 14.21 8.06
C THR A 110 8.31 13.50 7.02
N GLY A 111 7.36 12.66 7.43
CA GLY A 111 6.63 11.75 6.56
C GLY A 111 7.54 10.68 5.98
N PHE A 112 8.63 10.31 6.70
CA PHE A 112 9.63 9.33 6.25
C PHE A 112 10.10 8.29 7.27
N LEU A 113 9.64 8.32 8.51
CA LEU A 113 10.27 7.51 9.59
C LEU A 113 9.58 6.16 9.81
N ALA A 114 8.27 6.07 9.62
CA ALA A 114 7.42 4.98 10.06
C ALA A 114 7.05 3.95 9.00
N PHE A 115 7.21 4.25 7.71
CA PHE A 115 7.22 3.17 6.71
C PHE A 115 8.54 2.42 6.61
N SER A 116 9.65 2.83 7.26
CA SER A 116 10.95 2.18 7.04
C SER A 116 10.91 0.66 7.23
N ARG A 117 10.29 0.17 8.31
CA ARG A 117 10.07 -1.27 8.51
C ARG A 117 9.01 -1.82 7.56
N ALA A 118 7.84 -1.20 7.44
CA ALA A 118 6.78 -1.68 6.56
C ALA A 118 7.29 -1.85 5.12
N TRP A 119 7.91 -0.81 4.55
CA TRP A 119 8.57 -0.84 3.25
C TRP A 119 9.55 -2.01 3.12
N LEU A 120 10.44 -2.21 4.09
CA LEU A 120 11.35 -3.36 4.08
C LEU A 120 10.61 -4.70 4.08
N VAL A 121 9.55 -4.82 4.89
CA VAL A 121 8.69 -6.02 4.88
C VAL A 121 8.13 -6.24 3.49
N PHE A 122 7.47 -5.24 2.88
CA PHE A 122 6.90 -5.37 1.52
C PHE A 122 7.97 -5.72 0.47
N GLN A 123 9.14 -5.10 0.54
CA GLN A 123 10.27 -5.38 -0.37
C GLN A 123 10.80 -6.80 -0.22
N THR A 124 10.94 -7.32 1.01
CA THR A 124 11.38 -8.72 1.26
C THR A 124 10.35 -9.76 0.80
N ARG A 125 9.12 -9.35 0.52
CA ARG A 125 8.04 -10.18 -0.01
C ARG A 125 7.80 -9.98 -1.51
N ASP A 126 8.75 -9.34 -2.19
CA ASP A 126 8.73 -9.09 -3.63
C ASP A 126 7.51 -8.32 -4.14
N VAL A 127 6.86 -7.53 -3.29
CA VAL A 127 5.77 -6.64 -3.71
C VAL A 127 6.34 -5.50 -4.55
N LYS A 128 6.08 -5.53 -5.87
CA LYS A 128 6.62 -4.53 -6.82
C LYS A 128 5.72 -3.31 -7.01
N ASN A 129 4.40 -3.47 -6.80
CA ASN A 129 3.42 -2.40 -6.95
C ASN A 129 3.32 -1.62 -5.63
N LEU A 130 4.39 -0.89 -5.29
CA LEU A 130 4.55 -0.23 -4.00
C LEU A 130 5.01 1.22 -4.17
N SER A 131 4.31 2.13 -3.53
CA SER A 131 4.68 3.55 -3.44
C SER A 131 4.65 4.06 -2.00
N ILE A 132 5.36 5.15 -1.76
CA ILE A 132 5.31 5.95 -0.55
C ILE A 132 4.64 7.29 -0.86
N LEU A 133 3.74 7.75 0.02
CA LEU A 133 3.22 9.11 -0.06
C LEU A 133 4.25 10.13 0.45
N ASN A 134 4.74 10.97 -0.45
CA ASN A 134 5.70 12.04 -0.14
C ASN A 134 5.11 13.04 0.88
N GLY A 135 5.71 13.09 2.08
CA GLY A 135 5.33 13.99 3.17
C GLY A 135 4.21 13.45 4.07
N GLY A 136 3.80 12.19 3.87
CA GLY A 136 2.90 11.46 4.77
C GLY A 136 1.56 12.15 5.05
N PHE A 137 0.97 11.79 6.19
CA PHE A 137 -0.31 12.33 6.65
C PHE A 137 -0.26 13.84 6.91
N HIS A 138 0.87 14.35 7.41
CA HIS A 138 1.02 15.77 7.73
C HIS A 138 0.91 16.66 6.48
N LYS A 139 1.48 16.24 5.34
CA LYS A 139 1.30 16.97 4.07
C LYS A 139 -0.08 16.73 3.45
N TRP A 140 -0.70 15.59 3.73
CA TRP A 140 -2.07 15.28 3.26
C TRP A 140 -3.10 16.26 3.84
N THR A 141 -3.00 16.56 5.14
CA THR A 141 -3.95 17.41 5.88
C THR A 141 -3.69 18.91 5.75
N LYS A 142 -2.50 19.32 5.28
CA LYS A 142 -2.26 20.73 4.95
C LYS A 142 -3.11 21.15 3.76
N ASP A 143 -4.05 22.06 3.97
CA ASP A 143 -4.68 22.79 2.88
C ASP A 143 -3.61 23.62 2.16
N ILE A 144 -3.50 23.42 0.86
CA ILE A 144 -2.81 24.35 -0.03
C ILE A 144 -3.96 24.99 -0.79
N ASN A 145 -4.32 26.20 -0.36
CA ASN A 145 -4.96 27.17 -1.25
C ASN A 145 -4.05 27.39 -2.46
#